data_AF-A0A7Z2L0P4-F1
#
_entry.id   AF-A0A7Z2L0P4-F1
#
_cell.length_a   1.000
_cell.length_b   1.000
_cell.length_c   1.000
_cell.angle_alpha   90.00
_cell.angle_beta   90.00
_cell.angle_gamma   90.00
#
_symmetry.space_group_name_H-M   'P 1'
#
loop_
_entity.id
_entity.type
_entity.pdbx_description
1 polymer ?
#
loop_
_entity_poly.entity_id
_entity_poly.type
_entity_poly.pdbx_seq_one_letter_code
_entity_poly.pdbx_strand_id
1 'polypeptide(L)'
;MTEAEKRGSIFISYAWGGGLENKEWVRQRIVDRINWNNDVFWDRDSIHYGESIDGVIAQELSKRPILILCLCDHDYVKSAQKKGLGLYRELEMLKEISSEPGVRIVPLILESGCVDELPEPLVGRLYLNLQPLQELNLDIGMAVLGVAEGVKPAQIQREINARLAAHKLQQRALKYLQNSEVVVWGNGRNHEVTVYRERSGPDLLLPPQWMWESSYWNYMLDDDSPTFCPSKGRWHWESSYSSIDMRPLATAVLSTFFDKLNGEEVEQALNQGGIVLANTFFRTVLITEPFRFDAKDIVGFLMRRDEGCEALEQLLDAVDQMAEQL
;
A
#
# COMPACT_ATOMS: atom_id res chain seq x y z
N MET A 1 25.65 25.38 9.97
CA MET A 1 25.05 24.16 10.53
C MET A 1 25.50 22.99 9.67
N THR A 2 26.30 22.09 10.22
CA THR A 2 26.85 20.93 9.52
C THR A 2 25.80 19.81 9.39
N GLU A 3 25.92 18.92 8.39
CA GLU A 3 24.99 17.79 8.19
C GLU A 3 24.82 16.90 9.43
N ALA A 4 25.83 16.83 10.30
CA ALA A 4 25.77 16.13 11.59
C ALA A 4 24.81 16.77 12.62
N GLU A 5 24.49 18.07 12.50
CA GLU A 5 23.61 18.80 13.43
C GLU A 5 22.12 18.68 13.06
N LYS A 6 21.78 17.98 11.98
CA LYS A 6 20.39 17.77 11.53
C LYS A 6 19.79 16.41 11.92
N ARG A 7 20.59 15.47 12.42
CA ARG A 7 20.09 14.14 12.82
C ARG A 7 19.44 14.23 14.19
N GLY A 8 18.15 13.92 14.28
CA GLY A 8 17.43 13.85 15.55
C GLY A 8 17.85 12.61 16.34
N SER A 9 17.88 12.70 17.67
CA SER A 9 18.04 11.52 18.54
C SER A 9 16.68 10.85 18.74
N ILE A 10 16.61 9.55 18.50
CA ILE A 10 15.39 8.74 18.68
C ILE A 10 15.68 7.62 19.67
N PHE A 11 14.87 7.50 20.71
CA PHE A 11 14.90 6.40 21.67
C PHE A 11 13.70 5.49 21.42
N ILE A 12 13.92 4.18 21.25
CA ILE A 12 12.85 3.20 21.10
C ILE A 12 12.63 2.47 22.42
N SER A 13 11.49 2.76 23.03
CA SER A 13 11.00 2.12 24.25
C SER A 13 10.08 0.97 23.88
N TYR A 14 10.37 -0.24 24.35
CA TYR A 14 9.59 -1.45 24.03
C TYR A 14 9.69 -2.50 25.15
N ALA A 15 8.76 -3.46 25.21
CA ALA A 15 8.86 -4.58 26.14
C ALA A 15 9.76 -5.70 25.59
N TRP A 16 10.51 -6.33 26.48
CA TRP A 16 11.35 -7.49 26.17
C TRP A 16 10.55 -8.81 26.08
N GLY A 17 9.21 -8.74 26.11
CA GLY A 17 8.29 -9.89 26.05
C GLY A 17 8.01 -10.34 24.61
N GLY A 18 7.91 -11.67 24.43
CA GLY A 18 7.71 -12.34 23.14
C GLY A 18 9.00 -12.90 22.53
N GLY A 19 8.92 -14.09 21.91
CA GLY A 19 10.05 -14.82 21.31
C GLY A 19 10.81 -13.99 20.28
N LEU A 20 11.97 -14.49 19.82
CA LEU A 20 12.91 -13.80 18.91
C LEU A 20 12.29 -13.02 17.72
N GLU A 21 11.05 -13.34 17.33
CA GLU A 21 10.23 -12.63 16.33
C GLU A 21 9.91 -11.17 16.67
N ASN A 22 9.59 -10.81 17.93
CA ASN A 22 9.21 -9.42 18.27
C ASN A 22 10.37 -8.43 18.07
N LYS A 23 11.59 -8.83 18.44
CA LYS A 23 12.76 -7.94 18.37
C LYS A 23 13.22 -7.70 16.93
N GLU A 24 13.24 -8.77 16.13
CA GLU A 24 13.63 -8.67 14.72
C GLU A 24 12.57 -7.92 13.89
N TRP A 25 11.30 -8.08 14.27
CA TRP A 25 10.20 -7.29 13.69
C TRP A 25 10.39 -5.79 13.92
N VAL A 26 10.73 -5.35 15.15
CA VAL A 26 10.99 -3.94 15.46
C VAL A 26 12.15 -3.41 14.60
N ARG A 27 13.22 -4.18 14.48
CA ARG A 27 14.37 -3.81 13.66
C ARG A 27 13.98 -3.56 12.20
N GLN A 28 13.32 -4.54 11.58
CA GLN A 28 12.99 -4.50 10.15
C GLN A 28 11.88 -3.49 9.81
N ARG A 29 10.88 -3.35 10.68
CA ARG A 29 9.69 -2.52 10.41
C ARG A 29 9.82 -1.09 10.89
N ILE A 30 10.65 -0.84 11.90
CA ILE A 30 10.79 0.47 12.54
C ILE A 30 12.22 0.99 12.42
N VAL A 31 13.20 0.34 13.04
CA VAL A 31 14.59 0.86 13.16
C VAL A 31 15.21 1.15 11.79
N ASP A 32 15.18 0.16 10.88
CA ASP A 32 15.76 0.27 9.53
C ASP A 32 15.12 1.39 8.69
N ARG A 33 13.92 1.86 9.05
CA ARG A 33 13.19 2.91 8.35
C ARG A 33 13.54 4.31 8.82
N ILE A 34 14.10 4.44 10.02
CA ILE A 34 14.40 5.74 10.65
C ILE A 34 15.90 5.95 10.91
N ASN A 35 16.71 4.89 10.96
CA ASN A 35 18.15 4.96 11.25
C ASN A 35 19.01 5.60 10.13
N TRP A 36 18.49 5.69 8.90
CA TRP A 36 19.23 6.28 7.78
C TRP A 36 19.50 7.79 7.96
N ASN A 37 18.64 8.49 8.73
CA ASN A 37 18.75 9.94 8.97
C ASN A 37 18.72 10.34 10.45
N ASN A 38 18.55 9.40 11.38
CA ASN A 38 18.44 9.69 12.80
C ASN A 38 19.43 8.85 13.60
N ASP A 39 19.86 9.37 14.74
CA ASP A 39 20.62 8.61 15.74
C ASP A 39 19.62 7.81 16.58
N VAL A 40 19.48 6.52 16.28
CA VAL A 40 18.45 5.65 16.86
C VAL A 40 19.08 4.79 17.94
N PHE A 41 18.68 5.03 19.18
CA PHE A 41 18.98 4.16 20.30
C PHE A 41 17.93 3.06 20.43
N TRP A 42 18.39 1.82 20.29
CA TRP A 42 17.64 0.61 20.56
C TRP A 42 18.52 -0.34 21.37
N ASP A 43 18.12 -0.61 22.61
CA ASP A 43 18.94 -1.26 23.65
C ASP A 43 19.73 -2.50 23.20
N ARG A 44 19.14 -3.35 22.37
CA ARG A 44 19.71 -4.60 21.86
C ARG A 44 20.97 -4.39 21.04
N ASP A 45 20.95 -3.38 20.17
CA ASP A 45 22.04 -3.12 19.22
C ASP A 45 22.97 -2.03 19.75
N SER A 46 22.56 -1.30 20.78
CA SER A 46 23.25 -0.09 21.25
C SER A 46 24.04 -0.29 22.55
N ILE A 47 23.72 -1.29 23.38
CA ILE A 47 24.39 -1.54 24.66
C ILE A 47 25.45 -2.63 24.49
N HIS A 48 26.70 -2.32 24.80
CA HIS A 48 27.82 -3.26 24.72
C HIS A 48 27.91 -4.15 25.97
N TYR A 49 28.52 -5.32 25.81
CA TYR A 49 28.81 -6.21 26.93
C TYR A 49 29.66 -5.50 28.00
N GLY A 50 29.19 -5.55 29.26
CA GLY A 50 29.86 -4.93 30.40
C GLY A 50 29.36 -3.53 30.76
N GLU A 51 28.50 -2.92 29.94
CA GLU A 51 27.89 -1.63 30.25
C GLU A 51 26.69 -1.78 31.21
N SER A 52 26.44 -0.73 32.00
CA SER A 52 25.24 -0.64 32.83
C SER A 52 24.05 -0.22 31.98
N ILE A 53 23.05 -1.10 31.82
CA ILE A 53 21.83 -0.82 31.03
C ILE A 53 21.19 0.50 31.45
N ASP A 54 20.93 0.65 32.76
CA ASP A 54 20.30 1.85 33.32
C ASP A 54 21.17 3.11 33.08
N GLY A 55 22.50 2.97 33.15
CA GLY A 55 23.44 4.07 32.88
C GLY A 55 23.44 4.52 31.41
N VAL A 56 23.43 3.58 30.47
CA VAL A 56 23.38 3.89 29.04
C VAL A 56 22.02 4.51 28.67
N ILE A 57 20.92 3.96 29.16
CA ILE A 57 19.58 4.52 28.95
C ILE A 57 19.52 5.96 29.48
N ALA A 58 20.00 6.23 30.70
CA ALA A 58 20.00 7.57 31.27
C ALA A 58 20.85 8.56 30.44
N GLN A 59 22.00 8.13 29.93
CA GLN A 59 22.84 8.94 29.04
C GLN A 59 22.12 9.28 27.74
N GLU A 60 21.45 8.32 27.13
CA GLU A 60 20.72 8.53 25.87
C GLU A 60 19.50 9.42 26.07
N LEU A 61 18.74 9.19 27.14
CA LEU A 61 17.61 10.03 27.55
C LEU A 61 18.02 11.45 27.95
N SER A 62 19.32 11.77 28.08
CA SER A 62 19.82 13.13 28.32
C SER A 62 20.03 13.95 27.02
N LYS A 63 20.06 13.30 25.83
CA LYS A 63 20.24 13.98 24.54
C LYS A 63 19.08 14.92 24.23
N ARG A 64 19.34 16.07 23.59
CA ARG A 64 18.29 17.03 23.18
C ARG A 64 18.58 17.58 21.78
N PRO A 65 17.57 17.71 20.90
CA PRO A 65 16.20 17.22 21.04
C PRO A 65 16.13 15.68 20.97
N ILE A 66 15.18 15.08 21.68
CA ILE A 66 14.96 13.63 21.68
C ILE A 66 13.49 13.29 21.41
N LEU A 67 13.31 12.31 20.53
CA LEU A 67 12.05 11.64 20.28
C LEU A 67 12.04 10.27 20.95
N ILE A 68 11.08 10.01 21.81
CA ILE A 68 10.88 8.70 22.42
C ILE A 68 9.66 8.05 21.76
N LEU A 69 9.89 6.92 21.09
CA LEU A 69 8.84 6.10 20.47
C LEU A 69 8.54 4.93 21.41
N CYS A 70 7.36 4.91 22.01
CA CYS A 70 6.92 3.84 22.90
C CYS A 70 6.07 2.83 22.13
N LEU A 71 6.56 1.61 21.97
CA LEU A 71 5.88 0.55 21.22
C LEU A 71 4.86 -0.14 22.12
N CYS A 72 3.61 0.33 22.08
CA CYS A 72 2.53 -0.12 22.95
C CYS A 72 1.78 -1.31 22.35
N ASP A 73 2.23 -2.52 22.70
CA ASP A 73 1.51 -3.78 22.56
C ASP A 73 1.05 -4.31 23.94
N HIS A 74 0.42 -5.48 23.98
CA HIS A 74 -0.03 -6.08 25.24
C HIS A 74 1.13 -6.37 26.20
N ASP A 75 2.30 -6.74 25.71
CA ASP A 75 3.46 -7.05 26.54
C ASP A 75 4.10 -5.79 27.15
N TYR A 76 4.07 -4.68 26.42
CA TYR A 76 4.46 -3.35 26.87
C TYR A 76 3.61 -2.92 28.06
N VAL A 77 2.29 -2.92 27.89
CA VAL A 77 1.34 -2.53 28.93
C VAL A 77 1.48 -3.43 30.17
N LYS A 78 1.53 -4.75 29.99
CA LYS A 78 1.71 -5.70 31.10
C LYS A 78 3.04 -5.53 31.81
N SER A 79 4.11 -5.25 31.07
CA SER A 79 5.46 -5.08 31.65
C SER A 79 5.58 -3.75 32.38
N ALA A 80 4.92 -2.70 31.89
CA ALA A 80 4.86 -1.39 32.51
C ALA A 80 4.18 -1.38 33.89
N GLN A 81 3.29 -2.34 34.16
CA GLN A 81 2.60 -2.45 35.45
C GLN A 81 3.41 -3.24 36.51
N LYS A 82 4.44 -3.99 36.09
CA LYS A 82 5.21 -4.87 36.97
C LYS A 82 6.45 -4.18 37.51
N LYS A 83 6.38 -3.75 38.77
CA LYS A 83 7.53 -3.19 39.50
C LYS A 83 8.72 -4.14 39.46
N GLY A 84 9.89 -3.60 39.08
CA GLY A 84 11.16 -4.34 39.04
C GLY A 84 11.57 -4.83 37.65
N LEU A 85 10.71 -4.75 36.64
CA LEU A 85 11.10 -4.99 35.24
C LEU A 85 11.86 -3.77 34.66
N GLY A 86 12.70 -4.02 33.65
CA GLY A 86 13.48 -2.97 32.98
C GLY A 86 12.60 -1.85 32.43
N LEU A 87 11.50 -2.20 31.74
CA LEU A 87 10.57 -1.21 31.19
C LEU A 87 9.92 -0.32 32.28
N TYR A 88 9.61 -0.88 33.46
CA TYR A 88 9.08 -0.07 34.56
C TYR A 88 10.09 1.02 34.98
N ARG A 89 11.38 0.67 35.10
CA ARG A 89 12.43 1.64 35.47
C ARG A 89 12.63 2.70 34.39
N GLU A 90 12.62 2.28 33.12
CA GLU A 90 12.69 3.19 31.99
C GLU A 90 11.53 4.19 31.98
N LEU A 91 10.30 3.73 32.25
CA LEU A 91 9.13 4.61 32.35
C LEU A 91 9.24 5.63 33.50
N GLU A 92 9.82 5.25 34.64
CA GLU A 92 10.12 6.20 35.72
C GLU A 92 11.13 7.27 35.25
N MET A 93 12.19 6.89 34.54
CA MET A 93 13.14 7.86 33.95
C MET A 93 12.45 8.77 32.93
N LEU A 94 11.60 8.20 32.07
CA LEU A 94 10.83 8.97 31.08
C LEU A 94 9.88 9.96 31.76
N LYS A 95 9.29 9.59 32.91
CA LYS A 95 8.40 10.45 33.68
C LYS A 95 9.13 11.69 34.20
N GLU A 96 10.36 11.55 34.68
CA GLU A 96 11.19 12.65 35.17
C GLU A 96 11.45 13.71 34.10
N ILE A 97 11.76 13.28 32.87
CA ILE A 97 12.09 14.18 31.76
C ILE A 97 10.88 14.59 30.91
N SER A 98 9.70 14.05 31.21
CA SER A 98 8.52 14.06 30.32
C SER A 98 8.01 15.45 29.93
N SER A 99 8.34 16.47 30.73
CA SER A 99 7.93 17.87 30.56
C SER A 99 9.10 18.79 30.17
N GLU A 100 10.29 18.24 29.95
CA GLU A 100 11.46 19.04 29.61
C GLU A 100 11.42 19.56 28.16
N PRO A 101 11.97 20.76 27.90
CA PRO A 101 12.10 21.27 26.54
C PRO A 101 12.91 20.33 25.65
N GLY A 102 12.42 20.08 24.44
CA GLY A 102 13.09 19.21 23.47
C GLY A 102 12.86 17.72 23.68
N VAL A 103 12.01 17.32 24.64
CA VAL A 103 11.57 15.93 24.82
C VAL A 103 10.21 15.72 24.17
N ARG A 104 10.10 14.76 23.23
CA ARG A 104 8.84 14.38 22.59
C ARG A 104 8.59 12.88 22.75
N ILE A 105 7.65 12.52 23.62
CA ILE A 105 7.23 11.12 23.85
C ILE A 105 5.98 10.85 23.01
N VAL A 106 6.03 9.83 22.15
CA VAL A 106 4.95 9.42 21.26
C VAL A 106 4.62 7.95 21.48
N PRO A 107 3.43 7.63 22.02
CA PRO A 107 2.92 6.25 22.05
C PRO A 107 2.58 5.77 20.64
N LEU A 108 3.06 4.59 20.26
CA LEU A 108 2.73 3.88 19.02
C LEU A 108 1.85 2.68 19.38
N ILE A 109 0.57 2.72 19.04
CA ILE A 109 -0.39 1.66 19.39
C ILE A 109 -0.31 0.56 18.33
N LEU A 110 0.09 -0.64 18.76
CA LEU A 110 0.30 -1.80 17.91
C LEU A 110 -0.84 -2.82 17.98
N GLU A 111 -1.50 -2.91 19.14
CA GLU A 111 -2.57 -3.87 19.39
C GLU A 111 -3.82 -3.21 20.00
N SER A 112 -4.97 -3.85 19.81
CA SER A 112 -6.25 -3.38 20.36
C SER A 112 -6.24 -3.37 21.89
N GLY A 113 -7.04 -2.49 22.51
CA GLY A 113 -7.17 -2.38 23.97
C GLY A 113 -5.97 -1.77 24.70
N CYS A 114 -4.83 -1.52 24.04
CA CYS A 114 -3.65 -0.94 24.68
C CYS A 114 -3.82 0.53 25.09
N VAL A 115 -4.73 1.27 24.43
CA VAL A 115 -4.97 2.70 24.69
C VAL A 115 -5.53 2.94 26.10
N ASP A 116 -6.44 2.07 26.54
CA ASP A 116 -7.13 2.22 27.83
C ASP A 116 -6.23 1.90 29.03
N GLU A 117 -5.12 1.20 28.78
CA GLU A 117 -4.19 0.71 29.80
C GLU A 117 -2.79 1.35 29.70
N LEU A 118 -2.65 2.45 28.95
CA LEU A 118 -1.36 3.13 28.83
C LEU A 118 -0.79 3.51 30.22
N PRO A 119 0.51 3.28 30.47
CA PRO A 119 1.15 3.70 31.72
C PRO A 119 1.48 5.20 31.71
N GLU A 120 1.74 5.80 32.88
CA GLU A 120 2.44 7.08 32.95
C GLU A 120 3.88 6.91 32.40
N PRO A 121 4.45 7.89 31.66
CA PRO A 121 3.90 9.21 31.32
C PRO A 121 3.12 9.26 29.99
N LEU A 122 2.66 8.13 29.46
CA LEU A 122 2.00 8.02 28.15
C LEU A 122 0.52 8.41 28.19
N VAL A 123 -0.15 8.20 29.33
CA VAL A 123 -1.57 8.57 29.53
C VAL A 123 -1.81 10.04 29.15
N GLY A 124 -2.85 10.28 28.35
CA GLY A 124 -3.24 11.62 27.91
C GLY A 124 -2.37 12.24 26.81
N ARG A 125 -1.32 11.55 26.34
CA ARG A 125 -0.52 11.99 25.18
C ARG A 125 -1.19 11.63 23.87
N LEU A 126 -0.93 12.45 22.86
CA LEU A 126 -1.30 12.11 21.48
C LEU A 126 -0.50 10.89 21.02
N TYR A 127 -1.20 9.87 20.54
CA TYR A 127 -0.61 8.62 20.05
C TYR A 127 -0.78 8.48 18.54
N LEU A 128 0.03 7.61 17.95
CA LEU A 128 -0.14 7.13 16.58
C LEU A 128 -0.72 5.73 16.62
N ASN A 129 -1.90 5.54 16.01
CA ASN A 129 -2.51 4.22 15.90
C ASN A 129 -1.99 3.47 14.66
N LEU A 130 -1.20 2.42 14.88
CA LEU A 130 -0.65 1.54 13.83
C LEU A 130 -1.35 0.18 13.77
N GLN A 131 -2.21 -0.13 14.73
CA GLN A 131 -2.96 -1.39 14.82
C GLN A 131 -3.62 -1.78 13.48
N PRO A 132 -4.36 -0.90 12.76
CA PRO A 132 -5.03 -1.31 11.52
C PRO A 132 -4.05 -1.73 10.42
N LEU A 133 -2.85 -1.15 10.39
CA LEU A 133 -1.81 -1.53 9.43
C LEU A 133 -1.17 -2.85 9.83
N GLN A 134 -0.89 -3.03 11.12
CA GLN A 134 -0.28 -4.24 11.65
C GLN A 134 -1.17 -5.48 11.48
N GLU A 135 -2.48 -5.37 11.76
CA GLU A 135 -3.45 -6.46 11.58
C GLU A 135 -3.50 -6.97 10.14
N LEU A 136 -3.27 -6.07 9.17
CA LEU A 136 -3.24 -6.36 7.74
C LEU A 136 -1.82 -6.64 7.22
N ASN A 137 -0.81 -6.71 8.10
CA ASN A 137 0.60 -6.87 7.77
C ASN A 137 1.14 -5.82 6.76
N LEU A 138 0.57 -4.62 6.77
CA LEU A 138 0.98 -3.49 5.94
C LEU A 138 2.21 -2.79 6.54
N ASP A 139 2.94 -2.04 5.70
CA ASP A 139 4.11 -1.29 6.15
C ASP A 139 3.71 -0.13 7.08
N ILE A 140 4.20 -0.20 8.32
CA ILE A 140 4.06 0.85 9.34
C ILE A 140 5.23 1.86 9.31
N GLY A 141 6.33 1.49 8.66
CA GLY A 141 7.60 2.19 8.73
C GLY A 141 7.53 3.64 8.28
N MET A 142 6.81 3.90 7.20
CA MET A 142 6.63 5.27 6.69
C MET A 142 5.81 6.16 7.63
N ALA A 143 4.82 5.60 8.34
CA ALA A 143 4.07 6.37 9.34
C ALA A 143 4.98 6.74 10.53
N VAL A 144 5.84 5.81 10.96
CA VAL A 144 6.83 6.07 12.01
C VAL A 144 7.89 7.09 11.55
N LEU A 145 8.37 7.00 10.32
CA LEU A 145 9.26 7.98 9.73
C LEU A 145 8.63 9.38 9.68
N GLY A 146 7.35 9.47 9.28
CA GLY A 146 6.62 10.74 9.32
C GLY A 146 6.55 11.34 10.73
N VAL A 147 6.36 10.52 11.77
CA VAL A 147 6.46 10.98 13.17
C VAL A 147 7.86 11.50 13.45
N ALA A 148 8.90 10.76 13.08
CA ALA A 148 10.29 11.15 13.29
C ALA A 148 10.61 12.51 12.65
N GLU A 149 10.15 12.74 11.42
CA GLU A 149 10.33 13.98 10.66
C GLU A 149 9.43 15.13 11.13
N GLY A 150 8.53 14.89 12.10
CA GLY A 150 7.63 15.91 12.63
C GLY A 150 6.47 16.27 11.69
N VAL A 151 6.09 15.36 10.79
CA VAL A 151 4.88 15.48 9.98
C VAL A 151 3.67 15.61 10.89
N LYS A 152 2.71 16.45 10.50
CA LYS A 152 1.50 16.70 11.30
C LYS A 152 0.66 15.41 11.44
N PRO A 153 0.08 15.15 12.63
CA PRO A 153 -0.74 13.95 12.87
C PRO A 153 -1.86 13.74 11.83
N ALA A 154 -2.55 14.80 11.42
CA ALA A 154 -3.61 14.74 10.42
C ALA A 154 -3.12 14.24 9.04
N GLN A 155 -1.88 14.59 8.67
CA GLN A 155 -1.29 14.16 7.40
C GLN A 155 -0.89 12.69 7.47
N ILE A 156 -0.29 12.24 8.59
CA ILE A 156 0.04 10.83 8.80
C ILE A 156 -1.24 9.99 8.80
N GLN A 157 -2.28 10.42 9.50
CA GLN A 157 -3.55 9.70 9.54
C GLN A 157 -4.20 9.60 8.15
N ARG A 158 -4.13 10.66 7.34
CA ARG A 158 -4.61 10.64 5.95
C ARG A 158 -3.86 9.61 5.12
N GLU A 159 -2.54 9.51 5.27
CA GLU A 159 -1.73 8.52 4.56
C GLU A 159 -2.05 7.08 5.01
N ILE A 160 -2.21 6.85 6.32
CA ILE A 160 -2.66 5.55 6.85
C ILE A 160 -4.01 5.17 6.24
N ASN A 161 -4.98 6.09 6.25
CA ASN A 161 -6.30 5.85 5.69
C ASN A 161 -6.24 5.54 4.19
N ALA A 162 -5.39 6.23 3.43
CA ALA A 162 -5.20 5.97 2.01
C ALA A 162 -4.64 4.56 1.74
N ARG A 163 -3.66 4.11 2.54
CA ARG A 163 -3.11 2.74 2.44
C ARG A 163 -4.16 1.68 2.77
N LEU A 164 -4.95 1.91 3.81
CA LEU A 164 -6.04 1.01 4.19
C LEU A 164 -7.11 0.95 3.10
N ALA A 165 -7.48 2.09 2.51
CA ALA A 165 -8.43 2.15 1.41
C ALA A 165 -7.91 1.40 0.18
N ALA A 166 -6.66 1.64 -0.22
CA ALA A 166 -6.02 0.93 -1.32
C ALA A 166 -6.00 -0.59 -1.07
N HIS A 167 -5.63 -1.04 0.13
CA HIS A 167 -5.63 -2.47 0.46
C HIS A 167 -7.04 -3.08 0.39
N LYS A 168 -8.07 -2.38 0.91
CA LYS A 168 -9.47 -2.83 0.82
C LYS A 168 -9.93 -2.92 -0.63
N LEU A 169 -9.61 -1.93 -1.46
CA LEU A 169 -9.92 -1.92 -2.89
C LEU A 169 -9.24 -3.10 -3.60
N GLN A 170 -7.96 -3.34 -3.31
CA GLN A 170 -7.21 -4.47 -3.86
C GLN A 170 -7.88 -5.82 -3.54
N GLN A 171 -8.25 -6.03 -2.28
CA GLN A 171 -8.92 -7.26 -1.84
C GLN A 171 -10.28 -7.42 -2.52
N ARG A 172 -11.09 -6.34 -2.56
CA ARG A 172 -12.41 -6.33 -3.22
C ARG A 172 -12.27 -6.66 -4.71
N ALA A 173 -11.33 -6.03 -5.40
CA ALA A 173 -11.06 -6.25 -6.82
C ALA A 173 -10.64 -7.68 -7.10
N LEU A 174 -9.66 -8.21 -6.35
CA LEU A 174 -9.21 -9.60 -6.53
C LEU A 174 -10.33 -10.59 -6.26
N LYS A 175 -11.14 -10.37 -5.21
CA LYS A 175 -12.28 -11.23 -4.90
C LYS A 175 -13.31 -11.25 -6.04
N TYR A 176 -13.59 -10.12 -6.66
CA TYR A 176 -14.48 -10.05 -7.82
C TYR A 176 -13.88 -10.73 -9.05
N LEU A 177 -12.67 -10.32 -9.44
CA LEU A 177 -12.01 -10.73 -10.68
C LEU A 177 -11.54 -12.19 -10.69
N GLN A 178 -11.24 -12.77 -9.53
CA GLN A 178 -10.88 -14.20 -9.45
C GLN A 178 -12.09 -15.12 -9.64
N ASN A 179 -13.31 -14.64 -9.46
CA ASN A 179 -14.50 -15.45 -9.70
C ASN A 179 -14.77 -15.71 -11.20
N SER A 180 -14.19 -14.92 -12.10
CA SER A 180 -14.42 -15.01 -13.55
C SER A 180 -13.36 -15.81 -14.32
N GLU A 181 -12.27 -16.25 -13.66
CA GLU A 181 -11.14 -17.03 -14.23
C GLU A 181 -10.75 -16.64 -15.67
N VAL A 182 -10.74 -15.34 -15.97
CA VAL A 182 -10.41 -14.82 -17.29
C VAL A 182 -8.89 -14.68 -17.43
N VAL A 183 -8.34 -15.19 -18.53
CA VAL A 183 -6.95 -14.94 -18.93
C VAL A 183 -6.92 -14.47 -20.39
N VAL A 184 -6.24 -13.36 -20.63
CA VAL A 184 -6.06 -12.79 -21.96
C VAL A 184 -4.65 -13.05 -22.46
N TRP A 185 -4.52 -13.48 -23.72
CA TRP A 185 -3.24 -13.72 -24.37
C TRP A 185 -3.15 -12.92 -25.66
N GLY A 186 -2.04 -12.21 -25.87
CA GLY A 186 -1.71 -11.58 -27.14
C GLY A 186 -0.63 -12.34 -27.87
N ASN A 187 -0.83 -12.59 -29.17
CA ASN A 187 0.15 -13.24 -30.03
C ASN A 187 0.99 -12.20 -30.77
N GLY A 188 2.27 -12.07 -30.42
CA GLY A 188 3.20 -11.11 -31.02
C GLY A 188 3.55 -11.34 -32.51
N ARG A 189 3.05 -12.42 -33.14
CA ARG A 189 3.28 -12.66 -34.58
C ARG A 189 2.16 -12.14 -35.47
N ASN A 190 0.92 -12.31 -35.04
CA ASN A 190 -0.27 -11.99 -35.85
C ASN A 190 -1.20 -10.97 -35.17
N HIS A 191 -0.83 -10.48 -33.99
CA HIS A 191 -1.58 -9.51 -33.20
C HIS A 191 -2.97 -9.96 -32.75
N GLU A 192 -3.30 -11.25 -32.91
CA GLU A 192 -4.55 -11.79 -32.40
C GLU A 192 -4.49 -11.84 -30.87
N VAL A 193 -5.55 -11.34 -30.25
CA VAL A 193 -5.74 -11.41 -28.81
C VAL A 193 -6.86 -12.40 -28.51
N THR A 194 -6.58 -13.34 -27.63
CA THR A 194 -7.48 -14.45 -27.28
C THR A 194 -7.84 -14.37 -25.81
N VAL A 195 -9.13 -14.55 -25.51
CA VAL A 195 -9.68 -14.62 -24.17
C VAL A 195 -9.96 -16.08 -23.84
N TYR A 196 -9.40 -16.55 -22.73
CA TYR A 196 -9.66 -17.88 -22.16
C TYR A 196 -10.56 -17.73 -20.94
N ARG A 197 -11.63 -18.52 -20.89
CA ARG A 197 -12.52 -18.65 -19.73
C ARG A 197 -12.67 -20.13 -19.42
N GLU A 198 -12.71 -20.50 -18.14
CA GLU A 198 -12.67 -21.91 -17.69
C GLU A 198 -13.72 -22.83 -18.36
N ARG A 199 -14.88 -22.27 -18.74
CA ARG A 199 -16.04 -23.01 -19.25
C ARG A 199 -16.31 -22.83 -20.75
N SER A 200 -15.49 -22.07 -21.46
CA SER A 200 -15.63 -21.84 -22.90
C SER A 200 -14.31 -22.10 -23.63
N GLY A 201 -14.41 -22.34 -24.93
CA GLY A 201 -13.22 -22.35 -25.78
C GLY A 201 -12.51 -20.99 -25.79
N PRO A 202 -11.26 -20.94 -26.30
CA PRO A 202 -10.60 -19.68 -26.57
C PRO A 202 -11.37 -18.89 -27.61
N ASP A 203 -11.75 -17.66 -27.28
CA ASP A 203 -12.42 -16.74 -28.19
C ASP A 203 -11.49 -15.57 -28.55
N LEU A 204 -11.59 -15.06 -29.77
CA LEU A 204 -10.91 -13.81 -30.11
C LEU A 204 -11.51 -12.66 -29.31
N LEU A 205 -10.66 -11.78 -28.77
CA LEU A 205 -11.08 -10.54 -28.14
C LEU A 205 -11.68 -9.63 -29.21
N LEU A 206 -12.99 -9.44 -29.20
CA LEU A 206 -13.67 -8.49 -30.06
C LEU A 206 -14.07 -7.25 -29.25
N PRO A 207 -14.24 -6.07 -29.89
CA PRO A 207 -14.75 -4.90 -29.20
C PRO A 207 -16.13 -5.23 -28.62
N PRO A 208 -16.38 -4.97 -27.33
CA PRO A 208 -17.70 -5.10 -26.74
C PRO A 208 -18.69 -4.15 -27.44
N GLN A 209 -19.97 -4.52 -27.41
CA GLN A 209 -21.04 -3.81 -28.13
C GLN A 209 -21.05 -2.30 -27.83
N TRP A 210 -20.83 -1.91 -26.58
CA TRP A 210 -20.81 -0.50 -26.18
C TRP A 210 -19.68 0.31 -26.86
N MET A 211 -18.55 -0.31 -27.22
CA MET A 211 -17.48 0.41 -27.94
C MET A 211 -17.91 0.76 -29.36
N TRP A 212 -18.81 -0.02 -29.97
CA TRP A 212 -19.41 0.32 -31.27
C TRP A 212 -20.42 1.46 -31.17
N GLU A 213 -21.09 1.57 -30.03
CA GLU A 213 -22.07 2.61 -29.74
C GLU A 213 -21.40 3.92 -29.26
N SER A 214 -20.21 3.81 -28.67
CA SER A 214 -19.44 4.95 -28.19
C SER A 214 -18.89 5.79 -29.34
N SER A 215 -19.21 7.09 -29.32
CA SER A 215 -18.63 8.09 -30.22
C SER A 215 -17.11 8.24 -30.07
N TYR A 216 -16.53 7.74 -28.98
CA TYR A 216 -15.10 7.81 -28.72
C TYR A 216 -14.31 6.69 -29.41
N TRP A 217 -14.95 5.54 -29.67
CA TRP A 217 -14.27 4.36 -30.23
C TRP A 217 -14.74 3.98 -31.63
N ASN A 218 -16.02 4.16 -31.95
CA ASN A 218 -16.63 3.56 -33.13
C ASN A 218 -15.88 3.80 -34.47
N TYR A 219 -15.26 4.97 -34.63
CA TYR A 219 -14.62 5.39 -35.88
C TYR A 219 -13.34 4.60 -36.23
N MET A 220 -12.74 3.87 -35.28
CA MET A 220 -11.50 3.11 -35.51
C MET A 220 -11.68 1.58 -35.46
N LEU A 221 -12.84 1.07 -35.04
CA LEU A 221 -13.02 -0.37 -34.80
C LEU A 221 -13.07 -1.21 -36.08
N ASP A 222 -13.39 -0.58 -37.22
CA ASP A 222 -13.44 -1.19 -38.55
C ASP A 222 -12.14 -1.02 -39.36
N ASP A 223 -11.10 -0.42 -38.78
CA ASP A 223 -9.81 -0.32 -39.45
C ASP A 223 -9.25 -1.72 -39.76
N ASP A 224 -8.65 -1.89 -40.94
CA ASP A 224 -8.03 -3.16 -41.34
C ASP A 224 -6.58 -2.93 -41.73
N SER A 225 -5.70 -3.11 -40.73
CA SER A 225 -4.26 -3.08 -40.89
C SER A 225 -3.62 -4.38 -40.38
N PRO A 226 -2.35 -4.67 -40.73
CA PRO A 226 -1.69 -5.92 -40.33
C PRO A 226 -1.64 -6.15 -38.82
N THR A 227 -1.52 -5.09 -38.02
CA THR A 227 -1.37 -5.16 -36.56
C THR A 227 -2.58 -4.60 -35.81
N PHE A 228 -3.59 -4.08 -36.50
CA PHE A 228 -4.78 -3.50 -35.90
C PHE A 228 -5.99 -3.75 -36.81
N CYS A 229 -6.86 -4.65 -36.36
CA CYS A 229 -8.17 -4.91 -36.93
C CYS A 229 -9.09 -5.44 -35.83
N PRO A 230 -9.64 -4.55 -34.97
CA PRO A 230 -10.41 -4.92 -33.79
C PRO A 230 -11.59 -5.85 -34.11
N SER A 231 -12.32 -5.59 -35.20
CA SER A 231 -13.44 -6.43 -35.65
C SER A 231 -13.05 -7.88 -36.00
N LYS A 232 -11.76 -8.17 -36.22
CA LYS A 232 -11.20 -9.51 -36.45
C LYS A 232 -10.35 -10.01 -35.28
N GLY A 233 -10.39 -9.33 -34.13
CA GLY A 233 -9.64 -9.65 -32.92
C GLY A 233 -8.13 -9.40 -33.00
N ARG A 234 -7.68 -8.59 -33.96
CA ARG A 234 -6.29 -8.13 -34.03
C ARG A 234 -6.14 -6.76 -33.39
N TRP A 235 -5.18 -6.63 -32.49
CA TRP A 235 -5.01 -5.43 -31.69
C TRP A 235 -3.56 -4.96 -31.66
N HIS A 236 -3.38 -3.65 -31.57
CA HIS A 236 -2.05 -3.06 -31.56
C HIS A 236 -1.51 -2.93 -30.12
N TRP A 237 -0.27 -3.37 -29.92
CA TRP A 237 0.56 -3.03 -28.78
C TRP A 237 1.99 -2.84 -29.25
N GLU A 238 2.71 -1.92 -28.60
CA GLU A 238 4.09 -1.64 -28.91
C GLU A 238 4.77 -1.00 -27.71
N SER A 239 6.05 -1.30 -27.51
CA SER A 239 6.85 -0.59 -26.54
C SER A 239 7.16 0.81 -27.06
N SER A 240 6.35 1.79 -26.64
CA SER A 240 6.46 3.16 -27.12
C SER A 240 6.14 4.19 -26.03
N TYR A 241 6.46 5.45 -26.32
CA TYR A 241 6.09 6.58 -25.47
C TYR A 241 4.63 7.02 -25.67
N SER A 242 4.00 6.67 -26.81
CA SER A 242 2.61 7.03 -27.13
C SER A 242 1.69 5.86 -26.83
N SER A 243 0.87 5.97 -25.79
CA SER A 243 -0.10 4.91 -25.43
C SER A 243 -1.42 5.00 -26.19
N ILE A 244 -1.63 6.00 -27.05
CA ILE A 244 -2.94 6.28 -27.68
C ILE A 244 -3.44 5.08 -28.49
N ASP A 245 -2.58 4.50 -29.31
CA ASP A 245 -2.92 3.39 -30.20
C ASP A 245 -3.18 2.07 -29.46
N MET A 246 -2.81 2.00 -28.17
CA MET A 246 -3.02 0.85 -27.29
C MET A 246 -4.27 0.98 -26.43
N ARG A 247 -4.85 2.18 -26.33
CA ARG A 247 -6.05 2.40 -25.49
C ARG A 247 -7.23 1.53 -25.92
N PRO A 248 -7.54 1.32 -27.22
CA PRO A 248 -8.64 0.46 -27.63
C PRO A 248 -8.48 -0.97 -27.10
N LEU A 249 -7.28 -1.55 -27.24
CA LEU A 249 -6.95 -2.87 -26.71
C LEU A 249 -7.14 -2.90 -25.19
N ALA A 250 -6.54 -1.93 -24.48
CA ALA A 250 -6.58 -1.87 -23.03
C ALA A 250 -8.00 -1.75 -22.48
N THR A 251 -8.84 -0.94 -23.12
CA THR A 251 -10.26 -0.78 -22.79
C THR A 251 -11.05 -2.05 -23.07
N ALA A 252 -10.88 -2.68 -24.24
CA ALA A 252 -11.55 -3.94 -24.57
C ALA A 252 -11.16 -5.08 -23.61
N VAL A 253 -9.87 -5.15 -23.26
CA VAL A 253 -9.37 -6.09 -22.24
C VAL A 253 -10.05 -5.82 -20.91
N LEU A 254 -10.07 -4.58 -20.42
CA LEU A 254 -10.72 -4.26 -19.14
C LEU A 254 -12.21 -4.62 -19.14
N SER A 255 -12.94 -4.29 -20.22
CA SER A 255 -14.36 -4.67 -20.37
C SER A 255 -14.59 -6.17 -20.31
N THR A 256 -13.63 -6.99 -20.73
CA THR A 256 -13.75 -8.46 -20.67
C THR A 256 -13.86 -8.97 -19.23
N PHE A 257 -13.25 -8.27 -18.27
CA PHE A 257 -13.29 -8.64 -16.85
C PHE A 257 -14.51 -8.06 -16.11
N PHE A 258 -15.22 -7.13 -16.73
CA PHE A 258 -16.45 -6.50 -16.23
C PHE A 258 -17.59 -6.72 -17.24
N ASP A 259 -17.68 -7.94 -17.77
CA ASP A 259 -18.57 -8.33 -18.88
C ASP A 259 -20.06 -8.15 -18.59
N LYS A 260 -20.44 -8.12 -17.30
CA LYS A 260 -21.81 -7.88 -16.84
C LYS A 260 -22.23 -6.41 -16.86
N LEU A 261 -21.28 -5.48 -16.89
CA LEU A 261 -21.59 -4.05 -16.85
C LEU A 261 -22.03 -3.56 -18.23
N ASN A 262 -23.10 -2.77 -18.26
CA ASN A 262 -23.55 -2.05 -19.44
C ASN A 262 -22.64 -0.85 -19.69
N GLY A 263 -22.10 -0.75 -20.91
CA GLY A 263 -21.05 0.22 -21.18
C GLY A 263 -21.46 1.69 -21.09
N GLU A 264 -22.75 2.04 -21.14
CA GLU A 264 -23.19 3.44 -20.99
C GLU A 264 -23.00 3.99 -19.55
N GLU A 265 -23.31 3.19 -18.52
CA GLU A 265 -23.26 3.65 -17.12
C GLU A 265 -21.82 3.74 -16.60
N VAL A 266 -20.92 2.91 -17.15
CA VAL A 266 -19.53 2.81 -16.71
C VAL A 266 -18.52 3.16 -17.79
N GLU A 267 -18.95 3.79 -18.88
CA GLU A 267 -18.10 4.12 -20.04
C GLU A 267 -16.86 4.90 -19.61
N GLN A 268 -17.07 5.91 -18.77
CA GLN A 268 -16.02 6.79 -18.28
C GLN A 268 -14.98 6.00 -17.47
N ALA A 269 -15.41 5.08 -16.61
CA ALA A 269 -14.53 4.27 -15.78
C ALA A 269 -13.76 3.25 -16.63
N LEU A 270 -14.41 2.61 -17.60
CA LEU A 270 -13.76 1.69 -18.55
C LEU A 270 -12.72 2.40 -19.42
N ASN A 271 -13.05 3.60 -19.90
CA ASN A 271 -12.12 4.43 -20.68
C ASN A 271 -10.93 4.87 -19.83
N GLN A 272 -11.17 5.36 -18.62
CA GLN A 272 -10.11 5.78 -17.71
C GLN A 272 -9.18 4.62 -17.33
N GLY A 273 -9.76 3.48 -16.96
CA GLY A 273 -9.00 2.27 -16.66
C GLY A 273 -8.19 1.76 -17.86
N GLY A 274 -8.77 1.78 -19.06
CA GLY A 274 -8.07 1.44 -20.30
C GLY A 274 -6.90 2.38 -20.60
N ILE A 275 -7.05 3.69 -20.39
CA ILE A 275 -5.95 4.67 -20.51
C ILE A 275 -4.83 4.33 -19.53
N VAL A 276 -5.16 4.00 -18.29
CA VAL A 276 -4.15 3.63 -17.28
C VAL A 276 -3.42 2.35 -17.70
N LEU A 277 -4.14 1.29 -18.08
CA LEU A 277 -3.54 0.02 -18.52
C LEU A 277 -2.66 0.17 -19.77
N ALA A 278 -3.08 0.98 -20.74
CA ALA A 278 -2.27 1.31 -21.91
C ALA A 278 -0.94 1.98 -21.49
N ASN A 279 -0.98 2.82 -20.46
CA ASN A 279 0.19 3.54 -19.94
C ASN A 279 1.06 2.74 -18.96
N THR A 280 0.54 1.68 -18.34
CA THR A 280 1.26 0.96 -17.28
C THR A 280 1.68 -0.45 -17.69
N PHE A 281 0.95 -1.10 -18.61
CA PHE A 281 1.24 -2.45 -19.09
C PHE A 281 1.52 -2.51 -20.59
N PHE A 282 0.55 -2.19 -21.46
CA PHE A 282 0.68 -2.50 -22.89
C PHE A 282 1.86 -1.79 -23.56
N ARG A 283 2.17 -0.55 -23.14
CA ARG A 283 3.36 0.18 -23.63
C ARG A 283 4.71 -0.39 -23.20
N THR A 284 4.74 -1.43 -22.38
CA THR A 284 5.98 -2.09 -21.96
C THR A 284 6.25 -3.37 -22.74
N VAL A 285 5.28 -3.85 -23.54
CA VAL A 285 5.39 -5.09 -24.32
C VAL A 285 5.93 -4.76 -25.71
N LEU A 286 6.99 -5.43 -26.15
CA LEU A 286 7.49 -5.24 -27.51
C LEU A 286 6.45 -5.69 -28.54
N ILE A 287 6.38 -5.02 -29.69
CA ILE A 287 5.36 -5.29 -30.72
C ILE A 287 5.35 -6.77 -31.18
N THR A 288 6.52 -7.41 -31.21
CA THR A 288 6.66 -8.83 -31.60
C THR A 288 6.54 -9.81 -30.44
N GLU A 289 6.40 -9.32 -29.21
CA GLU A 289 6.40 -10.11 -27.99
C GLU A 289 4.97 -10.52 -27.62
N PRO A 290 4.72 -11.80 -27.30
CA PRO A 290 3.44 -12.21 -26.76
C PRO A 290 3.27 -11.71 -25.32
N PHE A 291 2.02 -11.47 -24.92
CA PHE A 291 1.70 -11.14 -23.54
C PHE A 291 0.66 -12.09 -22.96
N ARG A 292 0.69 -12.22 -21.63
CA ARG A 292 -0.36 -12.85 -20.82
C ARG A 292 -0.84 -11.81 -19.81
N PHE A 293 -2.14 -11.69 -19.63
CA PHE A 293 -2.76 -10.71 -18.76
C PHE A 293 -3.93 -11.32 -18.01
N ASP A 294 -3.92 -11.22 -16.67
CA ASP A 294 -4.96 -11.79 -15.82
C ASP A 294 -5.49 -10.82 -14.74
N ALA A 295 -6.36 -11.32 -13.87
CA ALA A 295 -6.96 -10.56 -12.79
C ALA A 295 -5.93 -9.87 -11.86
N LYS A 296 -4.80 -10.52 -11.59
CA LYS A 296 -3.75 -9.93 -10.74
C LYS A 296 -3.05 -8.78 -11.48
N ASP A 297 -2.85 -8.93 -12.79
CA ASP A 297 -2.27 -7.89 -13.62
C ASP A 297 -3.18 -6.65 -13.66
N ILE A 298 -4.49 -6.80 -13.83
CA ILE A 298 -5.45 -5.66 -13.78
C ILE A 298 -5.28 -4.86 -12.50
N VAL A 299 -5.38 -5.53 -11.36
CA VAL A 299 -5.29 -4.88 -10.05
C VAL A 299 -3.91 -4.26 -9.87
N GLY A 300 -2.85 -5.00 -10.20
CA GLY A 300 -1.47 -4.55 -10.04
C GLY A 300 -1.04 -3.41 -10.97
N PHE A 301 -1.68 -3.24 -12.13
CA PHE A 301 -1.35 -2.19 -13.10
C PHE A 301 -2.29 -0.98 -13.01
N LEU A 302 -3.57 -1.16 -12.67
CA LEU A 302 -4.50 -0.04 -12.40
C LEU A 302 -4.08 0.70 -11.13
N MET A 303 -3.80 -0.02 -10.04
CA MET A 303 -3.50 0.60 -8.74
C MET A 303 -2.13 1.30 -8.67
N ARG A 304 -1.37 1.37 -9.77
CA ARG A 304 -0.12 2.16 -9.85
C ARG A 304 -0.39 3.67 -10.00
N ARG A 305 -1.63 4.04 -10.30
CA ARG A 305 -2.06 5.40 -10.60
C ARG A 305 -3.36 5.69 -9.84
N ASP A 306 -3.49 6.90 -9.34
CA ASP A 306 -4.69 7.31 -8.59
C ASP A 306 -5.93 7.19 -9.49
N GLU A 307 -5.82 7.59 -10.76
CA GLU A 307 -6.92 7.50 -11.72
C GLU A 307 -7.32 6.05 -12.03
N GLY A 308 -6.39 5.09 -11.86
CA GLY A 308 -6.67 3.67 -12.01
C GLY A 308 -7.36 3.08 -10.78
N CYS A 309 -7.02 3.56 -9.58
CA CYS A 309 -7.76 3.23 -8.36
C CYS A 309 -9.21 3.74 -8.44
N GLU A 310 -9.41 5.00 -8.85
CA GLU A 310 -10.73 5.60 -9.02
C GLU A 310 -11.59 4.84 -10.04
N ALA A 311 -11.03 4.51 -11.20
CA ALA A 311 -11.73 3.73 -12.22
C ALA A 311 -12.12 2.33 -11.69
N LEU A 312 -11.20 1.64 -10.99
CA LEU A 312 -11.47 0.33 -10.43
C LEU A 312 -12.55 0.37 -9.33
N GLU A 313 -12.54 1.40 -8.49
CA GLU A 313 -13.56 1.61 -7.46
C GLU A 313 -14.94 1.83 -8.08
N GLN A 314 -15.06 2.71 -9.08
CA GLN A 314 -16.33 2.96 -9.79
C GLN A 314 -16.88 1.70 -10.47
N LEU A 315 -16.02 0.91 -11.11
CA LEU A 315 -16.44 -0.34 -11.76
C LEU A 315 -16.95 -1.36 -10.74
N LEU A 316 -16.28 -1.50 -9.60
CA LEU A 316 -16.72 -2.41 -8.54
C LEU A 316 -18.01 -1.92 -7.87
N ASP A 317 -18.18 -0.61 -7.71
CA ASP A 317 -19.42 -0.01 -7.17
C ASP A 317 -20.61 -0.30 -8.09
N ALA A 318 -20.43 -0.18 -9.41
CA ALA A 318 -21.45 -0.53 -10.39
C ALA A 318 -21.81 -2.02 -10.33
N VAL A 319 -20.81 -2.90 -10.17
CA VAL A 319 -21.04 -4.34 -10.00
C VAL A 319 -21.90 -4.63 -8.78
N ASP A 320 -21.59 -4.01 -7.64
CA ASP A 320 -22.30 -4.24 -6.39
C ASP A 320 -23.75 -3.72 -6.48
N GLN A 321 -23.96 -2.55 -7.11
CA GLN A 321 -25.30 -2.02 -7.36
C GLN A 321 -26.15 -2.94 -8.24
N MET A 322 -25.56 -3.54 -9.29
CA MET A 322 -26.26 -4.53 -10.11
C MET A 322 -26.62 -5.80 -9.32
N ALA A 323 -25.76 -6.24 -8.40
CA ALA A 323 -26.02 -7.42 -7.58
C ALA A 323 -27.15 -7.19 -6.55
N GLU A 324 -27.34 -5.97 -6.08
CA GLU A 324 -28.42 -5.60 -5.14
C GLU A 324 -29.81 -5.53 -5.81
N GLN A 325 -29.87 -5.44 -7.13
CA GLN A 325 -31.12 -5.34 -7.91
C GLN A 325 -31.66 -6.71 -8.39
N LEU A 326 -30.94 -7.80 -8.15
CA LEU A 326 -31.28 -9.18 -8.56
C LEU A 326 -31.83 -10.02 -7.41
#